data_AF-A0A349KIL5-F1
#
_entry.id   AF-A0A349KIL5-F1
#
_cell.length_a   1.000
_cell.length_b   1.000
_cell.length_c   1.000
_cell.angle_alpha   90.00
_cell.angle_beta   90.00
_cell.angle_gamma   90.00
#
_symmetry.space_group_name_H-M   'P 1'
#
loop_
_entity.id
_entity.type
_entity.pdbx_description
1 polymer ?
#
loop_
_entity_poly.entity_id
_entity_poly.type
_entity_poly.pdbx_seq_one_letter_code
_entity_poly.pdbx_strand_id
1 'polypeptide(L)'
;MTRQQILLSVFLLITISSLVGILNSGGGSNAEHKIRISLLGTSEDEDYDGALAFKHYVESRSDSAIAVELYPSGQFCSTERECLEALQAGVLQVFMFTTGGFGSVYGPAQVLDLPYVFRDDAVAECVLDGPIVDLLSQTVLEAELGIRLMTVSNTGGWRNFATTERPILTPEDVR
;
A
#
# COMPACT_ATOMS: atom_id res chain seq x y z
N MET A 1 -51.88 33.34 15.17
CA MET A 1 -51.45 31.95 15.08
C MET A 1 -51.34 31.41 16.50
N THR A 2 -52.05 30.33 16.84
CA THR A 2 -52.05 29.78 18.21
C THR A 2 -50.76 28.99 18.48
N ARG A 3 -50.36 28.86 19.75
CA ARG A 3 -49.14 28.13 20.17
C ARG A 3 -49.09 26.70 19.62
N GLN A 4 -50.26 26.07 19.45
CA GLN A 4 -50.42 24.74 18.83
C GLN A 4 -50.12 24.74 17.33
N GLN A 5 -50.51 25.80 16.61
CA GLN A 5 -50.20 25.95 15.18
C GLN A 5 -48.70 26.17 14.95
N ILE A 6 -48.01 26.93 15.81
CA ILE A 6 -46.55 27.11 15.73
C ILE A 6 -45.83 25.77 15.94
N LEU A 7 -46.24 24.99 16.95
CA LEU A 7 -45.64 23.69 17.24
C LEU A 7 -45.85 22.67 16.11
N LEU A 8 -47.04 22.64 15.51
CA LEU A 8 -47.33 21.77 14.37
C LEU A 8 -46.51 22.15 13.13
N SER A 9 -46.34 23.45 12.86
CA SER A 9 -45.51 23.92 11.74
C SER A 9 -44.03 23.57 11.92
N VAL A 10 -43.50 23.69 13.13
CA VAL A 10 -42.10 23.32 13.44
C VAL A 10 -41.91 21.82 13.33
N PHE A 11 -42.85 21.02 13.82
CA PHE A 11 -42.77 19.55 13.73
C PHE A 11 -42.83 19.08 12.26
N LEU A 12 -43.68 19.71 11.44
CA LEU A 12 -43.78 19.43 10.00
C LEU A 12 -42.51 19.84 9.24
N LEU A 13 -41.88 20.95 9.60
CA LEU A 13 -40.61 21.39 9.02
C LEU A 13 -39.46 20.43 9.36
N ILE A 14 -39.42 19.94 10.60
CA ILE A 14 -38.42 18.95 11.02
C ILE A 14 -38.61 17.64 10.25
N THR A 15 -39.84 17.13 10.14
CA THR A 15 -40.10 15.87 9.42
C THR A 15 -39.81 15.96 7.92
N ILE A 16 -40.10 17.10 7.28
CA ILE A 16 -39.75 17.33 5.87
C ILE A 16 -38.23 17.38 5.69
N SER A 17 -37.49 18.05 6.59
CA SER A 17 -36.02 18.10 6.54
C SER A 17 -35.38 16.71 6.70
N SER A 18 -35.90 15.89 7.61
CA SER A 18 -35.47 14.50 7.80
C SER A 18 -35.71 13.64 6.57
N LEU A 19 -36.86 13.82 5.89
CA LEU A 19 -37.22 13.03 4.71
C LEU A 19 -36.35 13.38 3.51
N VAL A 20 -35.98 14.65 3.34
CA VAL A 20 -35.04 15.11 2.29
C VAL A 20 -33.63 14.57 2.54
N GLY A 21 -33.18 14.51 3.81
CA GLY A 21 -31.90 13.90 4.16
C GLY A 21 -31.82 12.41 3.82
N ILE A 22 -32.92 11.66 4.01
CA ILE A 22 -32.99 10.24 3.67
C ILE A 22 -33.05 10.03 2.16
N LEU A 23 -33.80 10.86 1.42
CA LEU A 23 -33.87 10.78 -0.05
C LEU A 23 -32.53 11.10 -0.75
N ASN A 24 -31.69 11.95 -0.15
CA ASN A 24 -30.34 12.24 -0.66
C ASN A 24 -29.27 11.24 -0.21
N SER A 25 -29.57 10.31 0.70
CA SER A 25 -28.60 9.29 1.16
C SER A 25 -28.44 8.10 0.19
N GLY A 26 -29.22 8.05 -0.89
CA GLY A 26 -29.26 6.92 -1.84
C GLY A 26 -28.19 6.92 -2.94
N GLY A 27 -27.20 7.81 -2.91
CA GLY A 27 -26.18 7.96 -3.96
C GLY A 27 -24.74 7.67 -3.53
N GLY A 28 -24.51 7.20 -2.30
CA GLY A 28 -23.19 6.76 -1.88
C GLY A 28 -22.92 5.37 -2.40
N SER A 29 -22.03 5.22 -3.39
CA SER A 29 -21.41 3.93 -3.72
C SER A 29 -20.72 3.42 -2.46
N ASN A 30 -21.41 2.59 -1.67
CA ASN A 30 -20.79 1.88 -0.56
C ASN A 30 -19.94 0.78 -1.20
N ALA A 31 -18.62 0.93 -1.18
CA ALA A 31 -17.73 -0.09 -1.68
C ALA A 31 -18.03 -1.42 -0.99
N GLU A 32 -18.29 -2.45 -1.80
CA GLU A 32 -18.60 -3.81 -1.33
C GLU A 32 -17.38 -4.47 -0.70
N HIS A 33 -16.18 -4.09 -1.18
CA HIS A 33 -14.90 -4.60 -0.71
C HIS A 33 -13.89 -3.48 -0.44
N LYS A 34 -12.98 -3.73 0.50
CA LYS A 34 -11.89 -2.81 0.84
C LYS A 34 -10.54 -3.51 0.75
N ILE A 35 -9.61 -2.87 0.06
CA ILE A 35 -8.20 -3.25 0.03
C ILE A 35 -7.43 -2.20 0.82
N ARG A 36 -6.86 -2.59 1.94
CA ARG A 36 -5.98 -1.73 2.74
C ARG A 36 -4.53 -1.96 2.33
N ILE A 37 -3.83 -0.88 2.01
CA ILE A 37 -2.42 -0.86 1.63
C ILE A 37 -1.64 -0.07 2.68
N SER A 38 -0.64 -0.69 3.30
CA SER A 38 0.26 -0.02 4.23
C SER A 38 1.59 0.28 3.56
N LEU A 39 2.14 1.47 3.85
CA LEU A 39 3.47 1.90 3.45
C LEU A 39 4.20 2.47 4.68
N LEU A 40 5.48 2.14 4.82
CA LEU A 40 6.31 2.73 5.88
C LEU A 40 6.86 4.10 5.48
N GLY A 41 7.11 4.31 4.18
CA GLY A 41 7.48 5.59 3.58
C GLY A 41 6.34 6.62 3.64
N THR A 42 6.68 7.88 3.41
CA THR A 42 5.72 8.99 3.47
C THR A 42 4.84 9.05 2.21
N SER A 43 3.89 9.98 2.15
CA SER A 43 3.11 10.23 0.92
C SER A 43 3.90 10.94 -0.18
N GLU A 44 5.15 11.32 0.07
CA GLU A 44 6.07 11.90 -0.93
C GLU A 44 7.10 10.88 -1.45
N ASP A 45 6.99 9.64 -0.98
CA ASP A 45 7.85 8.51 -1.36
C ASP A 45 7.35 7.84 -2.64
N GLU A 46 8.26 7.30 -3.45
CA GLU A 46 7.93 6.66 -4.74
C GLU A 46 6.96 5.49 -4.62
N ASP A 47 7.00 4.74 -3.50
CA ASP A 47 6.09 3.62 -3.29
C ASP A 47 4.64 4.11 -3.18
N TYR A 48 4.43 5.34 -2.69
CA TYR A 48 3.10 5.95 -2.58
C TYR A 48 2.50 6.25 -3.96
N ASP A 49 3.31 6.69 -4.93
CA ASP A 49 2.87 6.91 -6.30
C ASP A 49 2.41 5.61 -6.97
N GLY A 50 3.14 4.51 -6.75
CA GLY A 50 2.74 3.17 -7.19
C GLY A 50 1.41 2.73 -6.56
N ALA A 51 1.23 2.97 -5.25
CA ALA A 51 0.00 2.65 -4.54
C ALA A 51 -1.20 3.50 -5.01
N LEU A 52 -0.98 4.77 -5.36
CA LEU A 52 -2.00 5.63 -5.98
C LEU A 52 -2.41 5.12 -7.37
N ALA A 53 -1.44 4.73 -8.20
CA ALA A 53 -1.73 4.15 -9.51
C ALA A 53 -2.57 2.86 -9.38
N PHE A 54 -2.21 1.99 -8.43
CA PHE A 54 -2.99 0.79 -8.10
C PHE A 54 -4.40 1.15 -7.64
N LYS A 55 -4.55 2.11 -6.72
CA LYS A 55 -5.85 2.60 -6.23
C LYS A 55 -6.74 3.05 -7.38
N HIS A 56 -6.22 3.94 -8.23
CA HIS A 56 -6.98 4.46 -9.38
C HIS A 56 -7.36 3.35 -10.36
N TYR A 57 -6.46 2.41 -10.65
CA TYR A 57 -6.76 1.28 -11.51
C TYR A 57 -7.86 0.40 -10.92
N VAL A 58 -7.76 -0.02 -9.66
CA VAL A 58 -8.74 -0.91 -9.03
C VAL A 58 -10.10 -0.24 -8.90
N GLU A 59 -10.16 1.00 -8.42
CA GLU A 59 -11.42 1.72 -8.22
C GLU A 59 -12.12 2.00 -9.54
N SER A 60 -11.38 2.38 -10.59
CA SER A 60 -11.97 2.63 -11.92
C SER A 60 -12.42 1.34 -12.61
N ARG A 61 -11.68 0.24 -12.47
CA ARG A 61 -11.99 -1.03 -13.13
C ARG A 61 -13.07 -1.83 -12.41
N SER A 62 -13.33 -1.52 -11.15
CA SER A 62 -14.40 -2.13 -10.34
C SER A 62 -15.68 -1.31 -10.29
N ASP A 63 -15.79 -0.22 -11.06
CA ASP A 63 -16.90 0.73 -10.97
C ASP A 63 -17.16 1.18 -9.51
N SER A 64 -16.07 1.40 -8.75
CA SER A 64 -16.06 1.75 -7.32
C SER A 64 -16.62 0.68 -6.36
N ALA A 65 -16.84 -0.56 -6.81
CA ALA A 65 -17.22 -1.67 -5.93
C ALA A 65 -16.09 -2.09 -4.98
N ILE A 66 -14.83 -1.85 -5.36
CA ILE A 66 -13.65 -2.07 -4.50
C ILE A 66 -13.04 -0.71 -4.15
N ALA A 67 -12.99 -0.38 -2.86
CA ALA A 67 -12.26 0.79 -2.37
C ALA A 67 -10.82 0.40 -1.98
N VAL A 68 -9.85 1.24 -2.35
CA VAL A 68 -8.45 1.09 -1.93
C VAL A 68 -8.11 2.19 -0.93
N GLU A 69 -7.73 1.79 0.29
CA GLU A 69 -7.37 2.68 1.39
C GLU A 69 -5.84 2.64 1.58
N LEU A 70 -5.18 3.79 1.44
CA LEU A 70 -3.73 3.92 1.57
C LEU A 70 -3.37 4.46 2.95
N TYR A 71 -2.44 3.80 3.63
CA TYR A 71 -1.93 4.17 4.96
C TYR A 71 -0.41 4.39 4.89
N PRO A 72 0.05 5.60 4.50
CA PRO A 72 1.48 5.92 4.48
C PRO A 72 2.01 6.21 5.88
N SER A 73 3.32 6.43 5.98
CA SER A 73 4.04 6.85 7.19
C SER A 73 3.80 5.93 8.40
N GLY A 74 3.61 4.63 8.16
CA GLY A 74 3.38 3.65 9.23
C GLY A 74 2.09 3.86 10.03
N GLN A 75 1.07 4.51 9.43
CA GLN A 75 -0.21 4.78 10.10
C GLN A 75 -0.99 3.52 10.49
N PHE A 76 -0.78 2.42 9.77
CA PHE A 76 -1.46 1.15 10.03
C PHE A 76 -0.64 0.22 10.93
N CYS A 77 0.66 0.15 10.68
CA CYS A 77 1.66 -0.66 11.38
C CYS A 77 3.02 0.06 11.29
N SER A 78 3.86 -0.06 12.31
CA SER A 78 5.09 0.73 12.45
C SER A 78 6.36 -0.01 12.07
N THR A 79 6.31 -1.35 11.95
CA THR A 79 7.48 -2.17 11.60
C THR A 79 7.12 -3.19 10.52
N GLU A 80 8.09 -3.58 9.69
CA GLU A 80 7.88 -4.58 8.63
C GLU A 80 7.28 -5.88 9.19
N ARG A 81 7.78 -6.36 10.34
CA ARG A 81 7.26 -7.56 11.02
C ARG A 81 5.78 -7.43 11.38
N GLU A 82 5.39 -6.31 11.98
CA GLU A 82 3.99 -6.06 12.34
C GLU A 82 3.09 -6.01 11.10
N CYS A 83 3.55 -5.36 10.03
CA CYS A 83 2.80 -5.29 8.78
C CYS A 83 2.65 -6.66 8.11
N LEU A 84 3.68 -7.51 8.17
CA LEU A 84 3.63 -8.89 7.68
C LEU A 84 2.67 -9.76 8.50
N GLU A 85 2.68 -9.65 9.82
CA GLU A 85 1.71 -10.33 10.70
C GLU A 85 0.26 -9.89 10.37
N ALA A 86 0.04 -8.59 10.14
CA ALA A 86 -1.26 -8.06 9.74
C ALA A 86 -1.71 -8.55 8.34
N LEU A 87 -0.77 -8.70 7.42
CA LEU A 87 -0.99 -9.26 6.08
C LEU A 87 -1.38 -10.73 6.16
N GLN A 88 -0.63 -11.54 6.92
CA GLN A 88 -0.92 -12.95 7.14
C GLN A 88 -2.27 -13.19 7.85
N ALA A 89 -2.64 -12.29 8.77
CA ALA A 89 -3.93 -12.32 9.44
C ALA A 89 -5.11 -11.87 8.55
N GLY A 90 -4.84 -11.37 7.34
CA GLY A 90 -5.86 -10.81 6.43
C GLY A 90 -6.47 -9.49 6.90
N VAL A 91 -5.89 -8.87 7.94
CA VAL A 91 -6.29 -7.55 8.44
C VAL A 91 -5.82 -6.47 7.46
N LEU A 92 -4.62 -6.63 6.92
CA LEU A 92 -4.05 -5.85 5.82
C LEU A 92 -4.14 -6.67 4.51
N GLN A 93 -4.45 -6.05 3.37
CA GLN A 93 -4.56 -6.77 2.08
C GLN A 93 -3.29 -6.67 1.25
N VAL A 94 -2.59 -5.52 1.32
CA VAL A 94 -1.34 -5.29 0.60
C VAL A 94 -0.36 -4.59 1.53
N PHE A 95 0.88 -5.04 1.50
CA PHE A 95 2.00 -4.37 2.15
C PHE A 95 3.08 -4.16 1.10
N MET A 96 3.52 -2.92 0.92
CA MET A 96 4.67 -2.58 0.07
C MET A 96 5.90 -2.48 0.97
N PHE A 97 6.93 -3.24 0.63
CA PHE A 97 8.16 -3.34 1.41
C PHE A 97 9.32 -3.82 0.56
N THR A 98 10.53 -3.57 1.06
CA THR A 98 11.76 -3.80 0.30
C THR A 98 12.17 -5.27 0.33
N THR A 99 12.87 -5.72 -0.72
CA THR A 99 13.39 -7.09 -0.83
C THR A 99 14.28 -7.48 0.36
N GLY A 100 15.04 -6.53 0.92
CA GLY A 100 15.87 -6.75 2.11
C GLY A 100 15.05 -7.14 3.33
N GLY A 101 13.94 -6.45 3.58
CA GLY A 101 12.96 -6.82 4.60
C GLY A 101 12.32 -8.18 4.30
N PHE A 102 12.01 -8.46 3.04
CA PHE A 102 11.41 -9.74 2.63
C PHE A 102 12.33 -10.94 2.82
N GLY A 103 13.63 -10.78 2.63
CA GLY A 103 14.62 -11.83 2.87
C GLY A 103 14.59 -12.38 4.30
N SER A 104 14.10 -11.61 5.28
CA SER A 104 13.94 -12.08 6.67
C SER A 104 12.80 -13.10 6.84
N VAL A 105 11.79 -13.07 5.97
CA VAL A 105 10.65 -14.00 5.94
C VAL A 105 10.89 -15.11 4.93
N TYR A 106 11.39 -14.75 3.75
CA TYR A 106 11.62 -15.64 2.63
C TYR A 106 13.04 -15.44 2.09
N GLY A 107 14.00 -16.16 2.69
CA GLY A 107 15.42 -16.06 2.37
C GLY A 107 15.78 -16.07 0.87
N PRO A 108 15.14 -16.90 0.00
CA PRO A 108 15.47 -16.92 -1.42
C PRO A 108 15.22 -15.60 -2.17
N ALA A 109 14.34 -14.72 -1.69
CA ALA A 109 14.14 -13.40 -2.30
C ALA A 109 15.40 -12.52 -2.26
N GLN A 110 16.32 -12.80 -1.33
CA GLN A 110 17.55 -12.05 -1.14
C GLN A 110 18.53 -12.17 -2.34
N VAL A 111 18.24 -13.06 -3.30
CA VAL A 111 18.95 -13.11 -4.59
C VAL A 111 18.89 -11.78 -5.35
N LEU A 112 17.81 -11.01 -5.18
CA LEU A 112 17.66 -9.68 -5.81
C LEU A 112 18.43 -8.58 -5.06
N ASP A 113 18.90 -8.85 -3.84
CA ASP A 113 19.54 -7.88 -2.93
C ASP A 113 21.04 -8.12 -2.75
N LEU A 114 21.62 -9.01 -3.56
CA LEU A 114 23.06 -9.26 -3.54
C LEU A 114 23.82 -8.00 -3.98
N PRO A 115 24.90 -7.60 -3.26
CA PRO A 115 25.67 -6.42 -3.63
C PRO A 115 26.19 -6.50 -5.08
N TYR A 116 25.93 -5.46 -5.85
CA TYR A 116 26.37 -5.31 -7.25
C TYR A 116 25.80 -6.36 -8.22
N VAL A 117 24.69 -7.04 -7.89
CA VAL A 117 24.04 -8.02 -8.79
C VAL A 117 23.44 -7.38 -10.04
N PHE A 118 22.97 -6.14 -9.91
CA PHE A 118 22.49 -5.32 -11.02
C PHE A 118 23.49 -4.21 -11.32
N ARG A 119 23.73 -3.98 -12.61
CA ARG A 119 24.70 -2.98 -13.07
C ARG A 119 24.11 -1.57 -13.10
N ASP A 120 22.85 -1.47 -13.54
CA ASP A 120 22.14 -0.23 -13.82
C ASP A 120 20.63 -0.51 -13.83
N ASP A 121 19.82 0.55 -13.85
CA ASP A 121 18.35 0.44 -13.80
C ASP A 121 17.81 -0.37 -14.98
N ALA A 122 18.36 -0.18 -16.19
CA ALA A 122 17.90 -0.90 -17.38
C ALA A 122 18.10 -2.42 -17.26
N VAL A 123 19.20 -2.86 -16.66
CA VAL A 123 19.42 -4.28 -16.36
C VAL A 123 18.46 -4.77 -15.28
N ALA A 124 18.24 -3.98 -14.21
CA ALA A 124 17.31 -4.34 -13.15
C ALA A 124 15.88 -4.51 -13.70
N GLU A 125 15.35 -3.51 -14.42
CA GLU A 125 14.02 -3.58 -15.03
C GLU A 125 13.91 -4.77 -16.00
N CYS A 126 14.92 -4.99 -16.85
CA CYS A 126 14.92 -6.14 -17.77
C CYS A 126 14.84 -7.49 -17.04
N VAL A 127 15.46 -7.59 -15.86
CA VAL A 127 15.41 -8.82 -15.04
C VAL A 127 14.07 -8.94 -14.33
N LEU A 128 13.54 -7.85 -13.76
CA LEU A 128 12.26 -7.82 -13.04
C LEU A 128 11.06 -8.06 -13.97
N ASP A 129 11.11 -7.56 -15.21
CA ASP A 129 10.15 -7.87 -16.28
C ASP A 129 10.32 -9.29 -16.85
N GLY A 130 11.39 -9.97 -16.46
CA GLY A 130 11.73 -11.31 -16.88
C GLY A 130 11.06 -12.41 -16.03
N PRO A 131 11.44 -13.68 -16.26
CA PRO A 131 10.80 -14.83 -15.62
C PRO A 131 11.10 -14.96 -14.12
N ILE A 132 12.00 -14.15 -13.56
CA ILE A 132 12.43 -14.29 -12.16
C ILE A 132 11.32 -13.92 -11.19
N VAL A 133 10.49 -12.91 -11.49
CA VAL A 133 9.41 -12.48 -10.60
C VAL A 133 8.31 -13.54 -10.54
N ASP A 134 7.99 -14.16 -11.68
CA ASP A 134 7.06 -15.29 -11.74
C ASP A 134 7.59 -16.50 -10.96
N LEU A 135 8.88 -16.81 -11.11
CA LEU A 135 9.53 -17.89 -10.35
C LEU A 135 9.47 -17.59 -8.84
N LEU A 136 9.85 -16.38 -8.42
CA LEU A 136 9.77 -15.98 -7.02
C LEU A 136 8.34 -16.01 -6.49
N SER A 137 7.35 -15.59 -7.28
CA SER A 137 5.94 -15.64 -6.88
C SER A 137 5.48 -17.07 -6.63
N GLN A 138 5.86 -18.01 -7.50
CA GLN A 138 5.57 -19.44 -7.32
C GLN A 138 6.24 -20.00 -6.06
N THR A 139 7.53 -19.74 -5.86
CA THR A 139 8.26 -20.30 -4.73
C THR A 139 7.85 -19.68 -3.39
N VAL A 140 7.36 -18.44 -3.39
CA VAL A 140 6.72 -17.81 -2.21
C VAL A 140 5.41 -18.52 -1.86
N LEU A 141 4.60 -18.89 -2.86
CA LEU A 141 3.36 -19.64 -2.62
C LEU A 141 3.65 -21.04 -2.08
N GLU A 142 4.67 -21.73 -2.62
CA GLU A 142 5.12 -23.04 -2.16
C GLU A 142 5.67 -23.02 -0.73
N ALA A 143 6.17 -21.87 -0.26
CA ALA A 143 6.67 -21.71 1.11
C ALA A 143 5.54 -21.59 2.16
N GLU A 144 4.27 -21.57 1.74
CA GLU A 144 3.09 -21.56 2.61
C GLU A 144 3.09 -20.44 3.67
N LEU A 145 3.71 -19.30 3.35
CA LEU A 145 3.87 -18.16 4.26
C LEU A 145 2.58 -17.38 4.54
N GLY A 146 1.44 -17.80 3.98
CA GLY A 146 0.16 -17.07 4.08
C GLY A 146 0.14 -15.75 3.32
N ILE A 147 1.07 -15.56 2.38
CA ILE A 147 1.21 -14.33 1.57
C ILE A 147 1.43 -14.70 0.09
N ARG A 148 1.19 -13.73 -0.80
CA ARG A 148 1.47 -13.84 -2.23
C ARG A 148 2.31 -12.65 -2.68
N LEU A 149 3.42 -12.92 -3.36
CA LEU A 149 4.17 -11.89 -4.06
C LEU A 149 3.41 -11.48 -5.34
N MET A 150 3.03 -10.21 -5.43
CA MET A 150 2.29 -9.68 -6.58
C MET A 150 3.21 -9.18 -7.70
N THR A 151 4.24 -8.43 -7.33
CA THR A 151 5.21 -7.83 -8.24
C THR A 151 6.46 -7.46 -7.46
N VAL A 152 7.55 -7.21 -8.18
CA VAL A 152 8.76 -6.55 -7.66
C VAL A 152 9.05 -5.38 -8.58
N SER A 153 9.38 -4.23 -8.01
CA SER A 153 9.74 -3.02 -8.76
C SER A 153 10.99 -2.38 -8.15
N ASN A 154 11.63 -1.50 -8.92
CA ASN A 154 12.72 -0.68 -8.43
C ASN A 154 12.19 0.45 -7.53
N THR A 155 12.69 0.55 -6.30
CA THR A 155 12.28 1.52 -5.27
C THR A 155 13.05 2.84 -5.44
N GLY A 156 13.01 3.43 -6.63
CA GLY A 156 13.53 4.78 -6.84
C GLY A 156 15.07 4.96 -6.80
N GLY A 157 15.87 3.89 -6.72
CA GLY A 157 17.31 3.97 -6.98
C GLY A 157 18.22 3.07 -6.14
N TRP A 158 19.53 3.30 -6.29
CA TRP A 158 20.60 2.50 -5.69
C TRP A 158 20.94 2.97 -4.27
N ARG A 159 21.13 2.02 -3.34
CA ARG A 159 21.51 2.34 -1.95
C ARG A 159 22.97 2.79 -1.87
N ASN A 160 23.21 3.89 -1.15
CA ASN A 160 24.52 4.51 -0.98
C ASN A 160 24.90 4.60 0.50
N PHE A 161 26.21 4.63 0.80
CA PHE A 161 26.68 4.99 2.13
C PHE A 161 26.55 6.50 2.34
N ALA A 162 26.03 6.89 3.51
CA ALA A 162 25.94 8.29 3.93
C ALA A 162 26.48 8.42 5.36
N THR A 163 27.24 9.49 5.62
CA THR A 163 27.80 9.80 6.93
C THR A 163 27.93 11.32 7.09
N THR A 164 27.90 11.80 8.33
CA THR A 164 28.12 13.20 8.69
C THR A 164 29.57 13.52 9.06
N GLU A 165 30.45 12.51 9.11
CA GLU A 165 31.81 12.66 9.64
C GLU A 165 32.85 13.01 8.55
N ARG A 166 32.88 12.24 7.46
CA ARG A 166 33.89 12.37 6.40
C ARG A 166 33.38 11.84 5.05
N PRO A 167 33.86 12.35 3.91
CA PRO A 167 33.59 11.73 2.61
C PRO A 167 34.09 10.27 2.56
N ILE A 168 33.33 9.40 1.89
CA ILE A 168 33.69 8.00 1.63
C ILE A 168 34.13 7.90 0.17
N LEU A 169 35.42 7.68 -0.07
CA LEU A 169 36.00 7.63 -1.42
C LEU A 169 36.56 6.24 -1.75
N THR A 170 37.00 5.49 -0.74
CA THR A 170 37.45 4.10 -0.89
C THR A 170 36.73 3.18 0.09
N PRO A 171 36.72 1.85 -0.14
CA PRO A 171 36.11 0.90 0.79
C PRO A 171 36.67 0.98 2.22
N GLU A 172 37.94 1.37 2.39
CA GLU A 172 38.55 1.59 3.70
C GLU A 172 37.89 2.73 4.49
N ASP A 173 37.19 3.65 3.81
CA ASP A 173 36.50 4.78 4.44
C ASP A 173 35.20 4.40 5.15
N VAL A 174 34.68 3.19 4.91
CA VAL A 174 33.44 2.68 5.53
C VAL A 174 33.69 2.10 6.93
N ARG A 175 34.95 1.87 7.30
CA ARG A 175 35.32 1.46 8.67
C ARG A 175 35.19 2.60 9.65
#